data_AF-A0A2N9LTB8-F1
#
_entry.id   AF-A0A2N9LTB8-F1
#
_cell.length_a   1.000
_cell.length_b   1.000
_cell.length_c   1.000
_cell.angle_alpha   90.00
_cell.angle_beta   90.00
_cell.angle_gamma   90.00
#
_symmetry.space_group_name_H-M   'P 1'
#
loop_
_entity.id
_entity.type
_entity.pdbx_description
1 polymer ?
#
loop_
_entity_poly.entity_id
_entity_poly.type
_entity_poly.pdbx_seq_one_letter_code
_entity_poly.pdbx_strand_id
1 'polypeptide(L)'
;MSKVVLDASALLALLNDEAGAQELTPELLRDATISTVNLAEVQTKLVREGTDAEEAWDFALAPIFNPEPFTVEQARIAGTLVKDTRPLGLSLGDRACLALGIMLKAPVYTADRLWKNLKLGVRIHVIR
;
A
#
# COMPACT_ATOMS: atom_id res chain seq x y z
N MET A 1 -1.00 -10.38 -16.78
CA MET A 1 -0.42 -10.71 -15.46
C MET A 1 -1.25 -10.02 -14.40
N SER A 2 -1.54 -10.69 -13.29
CA SER A 2 -2.31 -10.10 -12.19
C SER A 2 -1.39 -9.20 -11.37
N LYS A 3 -1.59 -7.87 -11.44
CA LYS A 3 -0.89 -6.92 -10.55
C LYS A 3 -1.22 -7.23 -9.09
N VAL A 4 -0.31 -6.95 -8.17
CA VAL A 4 -0.57 -6.89 -6.72
C VAL A 4 -0.37 -5.46 -6.24
N VAL A 5 -1.13 -5.02 -5.24
CA VAL A 5 -1.03 -3.65 -4.71
C VAL A 5 -0.46 -3.69 -3.30
N LEU A 6 0.58 -2.90 -3.05
CA LEU A 6 1.16 -2.77 -1.72
C LEU A 6 0.63 -1.51 -1.03
N ASP A 7 0.24 -1.66 0.22
CA ASP A 7 0.06 -0.56 1.16
C ASP A 7 1.42 -0.05 1.66
N ALA A 8 1.46 1.20 2.14
CA ALA A 8 2.66 1.81 2.70
C ALA A 8 3.25 0.96 3.84
N SER A 9 2.39 0.41 4.70
CA SER A 9 2.83 -0.42 5.83
C SER A 9 3.48 -1.74 5.41
N ALA A 10 3.04 -2.34 4.29
CA ALA A 10 3.66 -3.55 3.74
C ALA A 10 5.02 -3.25 3.11
N LEU A 11 5.14 -2.14 2.38
CA LEU A 11 6.41 -1.71 1.81
C LEU A 11 7.43 -1.34 2.91
N LEU A 12 7.00 -0.61 3.95
CA LEU A 12 7.87 -0.32 5.09
C LEU A 12 8.35 -1.58 5.80
N ALA A 13 7.47 -2.57 5.99
CA ALA A 13 7.86 -3.84 6.58
C ALA A 13 8.93 -4.56 5.74
N LEU A 14 8.84 -4.50 4.40
CA LEU A 14 9.86 -5.03 3.50
C LEU A 14 11.19 -4.28 3.64
N LEU A 15 11.16 -2.95 3.61
CA LEU A 15 12.37 -2.12 3.67
C LEU A 15 13.12 -2.26 4.99
N ASN A 16 12.39 -2.46 6.08
CA ASN A 16 12.95 -2.57 7.43
C ASN A 16 13.24 -4.02 7.86
N ASP A 17 13.09 -5.00 6.97
CA ASP A 17 13.22 -6.43 7.29
C ASP A 17 12.35 -6.85 8.51
N GLU A 18 11.14 -6.32 8.57
CA GLU A 18 10.20 -6.60 9.66
C GLU A 18 9.53 -7.97 9.46
N ALA A 19 9.09 -8.58 10.56
CA ALA A 19 8.35 -9.84 10.53
C ALA A 19 7.14 -9.75 9.57
N GLY A 20 7.01 -10.71 8.66
CA GLY A 20 5.97 -10.72 7.63
C GLY A 20 6.47 -10.31 6.24
N ALA A 21 7.62 -9.63 6.14
CA ALA A 21 8.23 -9.26 4.87
C ALA A 21 8.50 -10.47 3.95
N GLN A 22 8.77 -11.65 4.52
CA GLN A 22 8.99 -12.88 3.77
C GLN A 22 7.78 -13.35 2.92
N GLU A 23 6.57 -12.85 3.23
CA GLU A 23 5.36 -13.12 2.43
C GLU A 23 5.38 -12.34 1.10
N LEU A 24 6.17 -11.27 1.00
CA LEU A 24 6.35 -10.45 -0.19
C LEU A 24 7.51 -11.00 -1.04
N THR A 25 7.30 -12.18 -1.64
CA THR A 25 8.37 -12.88 -2.38
C THR A 25 8.86 -12.07 -3.59
N PRO A 26 10.09 -12.31 -4.09
CA PRO A 26 10.59 -11.66 -5.30
C PRO A 26 9.70 -11.85 -6.54
N GLU A 27 9.00 -12.97 -6.66
CA GLU A 27 8.01 -13.23 -7.71
C GLU A 27 6.81 -12.29 -7.59
N LEU A 28 6.33 -12.07 -6.37
CA LEU A 28 5.22 -11.18 -6.08
C LEU A 28 5.60 -9.71 -6.33
N LEU A 29 6.79 -9.31 -5.92
CA LEU A 29 7.30 -7.94 -6.11
C LEU A 29 7.49 -7.58 -7.59
N ARG A 30 7.78 -8.56 -8.46
CA ARG A 30 7.85 -8.34 -9.91
C ARG A 30 6.54 -7.83 -10.51
N ASP A 31 5.40 -8.23 -9.94
CA ASP A 31 4.07 -7.81 -10.36
C ASP A 31 3.46 -6.74 -9.43
N ALA A 32 4.25 -6.21 -8.48
CA ALA A 32 3.77 -5.25 -7.49
C ALA A 32 3.69 -3.83 -8.02
N THR A 33 2.68 -3.12 -7.54
CA THR A 33 2.51 -1.69 -7.70
C THR A 33 2.08 -1.07 -6.38
N ILE A 34 2.08 0.26 -6.32
CA ILE A 34 1.73 1.06 -5.15
C ILE A 34 1.07 2.35 -5.63
N SER A 35 0.13 2.89 -4.86
CA SER A 35 -0.36 4.25 -5.14
C SER A 35 0.73 5.27 -4.81
N THR A 36 0.85 6.30 -5.64
CA THR A 36 1.69 7.47 -5.34
C THR A 36 1.35 8.13 -3.99
N VAL A 37 0.11 7.99 -3.49
CA VAL A 37 -0.26 8.45 -2.13
C VAL A 37 0.47 7.64 -1.06
N ASN A 38 0.51 6.32 -1.20
CA ASN A 38 1.19 5.44 -0.25
C ASN A 38 2.71 5.56 -0.34
N LEU A 39 3.28 5.84 -1.52
CA LEU A 39 4.71 6.22 -1.61
C LEU A 39 5.02 7.49 -0.82
N ALA A 40 4.15 8.49 -0.85
CA ALA A 40 4.33 9.68 -0.04
C ALA A 40 4.29 9.37 1.48
N GLU A 41 3.49 8.38 1.91
CA GLU A 41 3.50 7.90 3.30
C GLU A 41 4.80 7.20 3.67
N VAL A 42 5.35 6.35 2.78
CA VAL A 42 6.66 5.71 2.97
C VAL A 42 7.77 6.76 3.07
N GLN A 43 7.82 7.70 2.12
CA GLN A 43 8.75 8.83 2.14
C GLN A 43 8.65 9.61 3.47
N THR A 44 7.42 9.96 3.87
CA THR A 44 7.17 10.68 5.12
C THR A 44 7.68 9.91 6.33
N LYS A 45 7.49 8.59 6.35
CA LYS A 45 7.91 7.74 7.45
C LYS A 45 9.43 7.67 7.56
N LEU A 46 10.14 7.39 6.45
CA LEU A 46 11.60 7.31 6.41
C LEU A 46 12.26 8.65 6.78
N VAL A 47 11.80 9.76 6.21
CA VAL A 47 12.32 11.10 6.54
C VAL A 47 12.08 11.45 8.01
N ARG A 48 10.92 11.10 8.57
CA ARG A 48 10.63 11.31 10.00
C ARG A 48 11.52 10.47 10.92
N GLU A 49 12.05 9.35 10.43
CA GLU A 49 12.94 8.46 11.18
C GLU A 49 14.42 8.82 11.01
N GLY A 50 14.71 9.84 10.20
CA GLY A 50 16.04 10.45 10.08
C GLY A 50 16.81 10.10 8.82
N THR A 51 16.22 9.34 7.89
CA THR A 51 16.80 9.12 6.55
C THR A 51 16.80 10.42 5.77
N ASP A 52 17.87 10.68 5.00
CA ASP A 52 17.92 11.82 4.08
C ASP A 52 16.76 11.75 3.07
N ALA A 53 16.26 12.90 2.62
CA ALA A 53 15.08 12.95 1.76
C ALA A 53 15.28 12.28 0.40
N GLU A 54 16.44 12.44 -0.23
CA GLU A 54 16.72 11.81 -1.52
C GLU A 54 17.00 10.31 -1.35
N GLU A 55 17.77 9.95 -0.32
CA GLU A 55 18.02 8.54 0.02
C GLU A 55 16.73 7.79 0.36
N ALA A 56 15.84 8.42 1.13
CA ALA A 56 14.52 7.86 1.46
C ALA A 56 13.68 7.61 0.20
N TRP A 57 13.78 8.50 -0.79
CA TRP A 57 13.04 8.36 -2.04
C TRP A 57 13.57 7.20 -2.88
N ASP A 58 14.89 7.09 -3.00
CA ASP A 58 15.55 5.99 -3.69
C ASP A 58 15.21 4.64 -3.03
N PHE A 59 15.22 4.56 -1.69
CA PHE A 59 14.81 3.36 -0.96
C PHE A 59 13.34 3.01 -1.16
N ALA A 60 12.44 4.00 -1.12
CA ALA A 60 11.02 3.76 -1.32
C ALA A 60 10.72 3.23 -2.74
N LEU A 61 11.47 3.65 -3.76
CA LEU A 61 11.29 3.22 -5.14
C LEU A 61 12.00 1.91 -5.48
N ALA A 62 13.11 1.57 -4.81
CA ALA A 62 13.93 0.41 -5.14
C ALA A 62 13.15 -0.93 -5.33
N PRO A 63 12.15 -1.28 -4.50
CA PRO A 63 11.39 -2.52 -4.68
C PRO A 63 10.19 -2.41 -5.64
N ILE A 64 9.88 -1.21 -6.17
CA ILE A 64 8.67 -0.95 -6.96
C ILE A 64 9.03 -0.49 -8.38
N PHE A 65 8.62 -1.28 -9.38
CA PHE A 65 8.91 -0.96 -10.77
C PHE A 65 7.99 0.13 -11.36
N ASN A 66 6.70 0.14 -11.02
CA ASN A 66 5.72 1.05 -11.60
C ASN A 66 4.70 1.53 -10.57
N PRO A 67 4.95 2.65 -9.88
CA PRO A 67 3.94 3.32 -9.07
C PRO A 67 2.78 3.86 -9.91
N GLU A 68 1.56 3.80 -9.36
CA GLU A 68 0.34 4.25 -10.04
C GLU A 68 -0.07 5.65 -9.54
N PRO A 69 -0.26 6.63 -10.46
CA PRO A 69 -0.78 7.94 -10.10
C PRO A 69 -2.16 7.87 -9.44
N PHE A 70 -2.41 8.73 -8.46
CA PHE A 70 -3.73 8.86 -7.86
C PHE A 70 -4.68 9.63 -8.79
N THR A 71 -5.68 8.92 -9.32
CA THR A 71 -6.59 9.47 -10.35
C THR A 71 -7.91 9.98 -9.75
N VAL A 72 -8.68 10.73 -10.56
CA VAL A 72 -10.03 11.17 -10.19
C VAL A 72 -10.95 9.99 -9.83
N GLU A 73 -10.83 8.87 -10.54
CA GLU A 73 -11.63 7.68 -10.27
C GLU A 73 -11.22 7.02 -8.94
N GLN A 74 -9.92 6.94 -8.65
CA GLN A 74 -9.43 6.48 -7.35
C GLN A 74 -9.90 7.42 -6.23
N ALA A 75 -9.90 8.73 -6.44
CA ALA A 75 -10.38 9.71 -5.46
C ALA A 75 -11.86 9.50 -5.12
N ARG A 76 -12.71 9.25 -6.12
CA ARG A 76 -14.14 8.96 -5.93
C ARG A 76 -14.35 7.67 -5.12
N ILE A 77 -13.62 6.60 -5.46
CA ILE A 77 -13.70 5.32 -4.75
C ILE A 77 -13.20 5.46 -3.31
N ALA A 78 -12.00 6.02 -3.12
CA ALA A 78 -11.41 6.25 -1.80
C ALA A 78 -12.31 7.11 -0.89
N GLY A 79 -12.91 8.16 -1.43
CA GLY A 79 -13.89 8.98 -0.71
C GLY A 79 -15.12 8.18 -0.27
N THR A 80 -15.61 7.27 -1.12
CA THR A 80 -16.78 6.44 -0.84
C THR A 80 -16.52 5.38 0.23
N LEU A 81 -15.31 4.80 0.25
CA LEU A 81 -14.91 3.74 1.19
C LEU A 81 -14.99 4.16 2.67
N VAL A 82 -15.09 5.45 2.99
CA VAL A 82 -15.25 5.92 4.38
C VAL A 82 -16.40 5.25 5.12
N LYS A 83 -17.47 4.88 4.40
CA LYS A 83 -18.65 4.22 4.97
C LYS A 83 -18.31 2.88 5.62
N ASP A 84 -17.37 2.15 5.01
CA ASP A 84 -16.97 0.82 5.42
C ASP A 84 -15.74 0.85 6.33
N THR A 85 -14.89 1.87 6.19
CA THR A 85 -13.57 1.89 6.84
C THR A 85 -13.46 2.83 8.05
N ARG A 86 -14.39 3.79 8.21
CA ARG A 86 -14.40 4.71 9.37
C ARG A 86 -14.43 4.00 10.73
N PRO A 87 -15.22 2.93 10.94
CA PRO A 87 -15.22 2.21 12.21
C PRO A 87 -13.87 1.59 12.60
N LEU A 88 -13.00 1.39 11.61
CA LEU A 88 -11.65 0.83 11.77
C LEU A 88 -10.57 1.92 11.79
N GLY A 89 -10.94 3.19 11.64
CA GLY A 89 -10.00 4.32 11.71
C GLY A 89 -9.08 4.49 10.51
N LEU A 90 -9.37 3.87 9.36
CA LEU A 90 -8.51 3.95 8.18
C LEU A 90 -8.36 5.38 7.66
N SER A 91 -7.13 5.71 7.29
CA SER A 91 -6.70 7.00 6.75
C SER A 91 -7.24 7.24 5.32
N LEU A 92 -6.87 8.40 4.74
CA LEU A 92 -7.08 8.63 3.31
C LEU A 92 -6.10 7.80 2.45
N GLY A 93 -4.86 7.61 2.91
CA GLY A 93 -3.85 6.80 2.22
C GLY A 93 -4.24 5.33 2.15
N ASP A 94 -4.77 4.78 3.25
CA ASP A 94 -5.32 3.43 3.32
C ASP A 94 -6.41 3.21 2.26
N ARG A 95 -7.32 4.19 2.17
CA ARG A 95 -8.42 4.16 1.19
C ARG A 95 -7.94 4.39 -0.23
N ALA A 96 -6.85 5.11 -0.45
CA ALA A 96 -6.22 5.25 -1.76
C ALA A 96 -5.63 3.92 -2.24
N CYS A 97 -4.93 3.19 -1.35
CA CYS A 97 -4.44 1.84 -1.61
C CYS A 97 -5.59 0.88 -1.98
N LEU A 98 -6.64 0.86 -1.14
CA LEU A 98 -7.82 0.02 -1.38
C LEU A 98 -8.53 0.39 -2.69
N ALA A 99 -8.66 1.67 -3.01
CA ALA A 99 -9.24 2.13 -4.27
C ALA A 99 -8.46 1.63 -5.49
N LEU A 100 -7.12 1.67 -5.43
CA LEU A 100 -6.25 1.13 -6.48
C LEU A 100 -6.46 -0.39 -6.63
N GLY A 101 -6.48 -1.15 -5.53
CA GLY A 101 -6.74 -2.59 -5.54
C GLY A 101 -8.09 -2.95 -6.16
N ILE A 102 -9.15 -2.20 -5.82
CA ILE A 102 -10.49 -2.36 -6.39
C ILE A 102 -10.48 -2.08 -7.90
N MET A 103 -9.87 -0.98 -8.33
CA MET A 103 -9.81 -0.61 -9.75
C MET A 103 -9.06 -1.63 -10.60
N LEU A 104 -7.92 -2.10 -10.12
CA LEU A 104 -7.09 -3.08 -10.81
C LEU A 104 -7.62 -4.52 -10.68
N LYS A 105 -8.63 -4.75 -9.83
CA LYS A 105 -9.09 -6.08 -9.41
C LYS A 105 -7.92 -6.94 -8.92
N ALA A 106 -7.01 -6.30 -8.19
CA ALA A 106 -5.74 -6.84 -7.74
C ALA A 106 -5.77 -7.09 -6.23
N PRO A 107 -5.15 -8.16 -5.71
CA PRO A 107 -4.99 -8.35 -4.27
C PRO A 107 -4.17 -7.21 -3.66
N VAL A 108 -4.51 -6.84 -2.43
CA VAL A 108 -3.84 -5.80 -1.65
C VAL A 108 -3.07 -6.44 -0.50
N TYR A 109 -1.83 -6.00 -0.27
CA TYR A 109 -0.98 -6.44 0.83
C TYR A 109 -0.75 -5.30 1.81
N THR A 110 -0.96 -5.57 3.10
CA THR A 110 -0.81 -4.59 4.19
C THR A 110 -0.19 -5.26 5.42
N ALA A 111 0.46 -4.47 6.26
CA ALA A 111 0.87 -4.87 7.60
C ALA A 111 -0.16 -4.48 8.68
N ASP A 112 -1.28 -3.84 8.31
CA ASP A 112 -2.34 -3.45 9.23
C ASP A 112 -3.37 -4.58 9.42
N ARG A 113 -3.39 -5.15 10.63
CA ARG A 113 -4.34 -6.21 11.02
C ARG A 113 -5.79 -5.77 11.05
N LEU A 114 -6.07 -4.47 11.17
CA LEU A 114 -7.44 -3.95 11.20
C LEU A 114 -8.18 -4.24 9.88
N TRP A 115 -7.45 -4.40 8.78
CA TRP A 115 -8.04 -4.64 7.47
C TRP A 115 -8.55 -6.07 7.27
N LYS A 116 -8.20 -7.02 8.14
CA LYS A 116 -8.53 -8.45 8.00
C LYS A 116 -10.03 -8.73 7.80
N ASN A 117 -10.90 -7.88 8.35
CA ASN A 117 -12.35 -8.08 8.33
C ASN A 117 -13.08 -7.24 7.26
N LEU A 118 -12.35 -6.48 6.44
CA LEU A 118 -12.93 -5.65 5.38
C LEU A 118 -13.51 -6.51 4.26
N LYS A 119 -14.76 -6.22 3.86
CA LYS A 119 -15.47 -6.92 2.78
C LYS A 119 -15.71 -5.98 1.60
N LEU A 120 -14.64 -5.64 0.88
CA LEU A 120 -14.64 -4.61 -0.16
C LEU A 120 -14.61 -5.16 -1.60
N GLY A 121 -14.81 -6.47 -1.77
CA GLY A 121 -14.73 -7.11 -3.10
C GLY A 121 -13.32 -7.23 -3.66
N VAL A 122 -12.30 -6.88 -2.86
CA VAL A 122 -10.87 -7.09 -3.16
C VAL A 122 -10.27 -8.03 -2.11
N ARG A 123 -9.34 -8.87 -2.53
CA ARG A 123 -8.62 -9.77 -1.61
C ARG A 123 -7.57 -8.97 -0.84
N ILE A 124 -7.58 -9.08 0.48
CA ILE A 124 -6.63 -8.40 1.37
C ILE A 124 -5.76 -9.46 2.05
N HIS A 125 -4.44 -9.30 1.94
CA HIS A 125 -3.42 -10.10 2.59
C HIS A 125 -2.76 -9.27 3.69
N VAL A 126 -2.96 -9.70 4.93
CA VAL A 126 -2.27 -9.12 6.08
C VAL A 126 -0.99 -9.93 6.29
N ILE A 127 0.17 -9.28 6.17
CA ILE A 127 1.47 -10.00 6.20
C ILE A 127 1.97 -10.30 7.62
N ARG A 128 1.39 -9.68 8.65
CA ARG A 128 1.78 -9.91 10.05
C ARG A 128 0.69 -9.62 11.06
#